data_AF-A0A139ASZ5-F1
#
_entry.id   AF-A0A139ASZ5-F1
#
_cell.length_a   1.000
_cell.length_b   1.000
_cell.length_c   1.000
_cell.angle_alpha   90.00
_cell.angle_beta   90.00
_cell.angle_gamma   90.00
#
_symmetry.space_group_name_H-M   'P 1'
#
loop_
_entity.id
_entity.type
_entity.pdbx_description
1 polymer ?
#
loop_
_entity_poly.entity_id
_entity_poly.type
_entity_poly.pdbx_seq_one_letter_code
_entity_poly.pdbx_strand_id
1 'polypeptide(L)' 'KKDPDAPKRPLTAYMLFAQEKRPEVKAANPDATFGEMGKLIGAEWKKLDDSEKKKYQDRSNSAKAQYDKEKGTTKKK' A
#
# COMPACT_ATOMS: atom_id res chain seq x y z
N LYS A 1 -15.01 1.22 -15.22
CA LYS A 1 -15.46 0.28 -14.16
C LYS A 1 -14.36 -0.73 -13.97
N LYS A 2 -13.75 -0.83 -12.78
CA LYS A 2 -12.73 -1.86 -12.49
C LYS A 2 -13.46 -3.15 -12.17
N ASP A 3 -13.08 -4.23 -12.84
CA ASP A 3 -13.67 -5.56 -12.70
C ASP A 3 -13.73 -5.97 -11.21
N PRO A 4 -14.92 -6.35 -10.70
CA PRO A 4 -15.10 -6.77 -9.30
C PRO A 4 -14.34 -8.08 -8.97
N ASP A 5 -13.94 -8.84 -10.00
CA ASP A 5 -13.27 -10.14 -9.88
C ASP A 5 -11.74 -10.07 -10.06
N ALA A 6 -11.19 -8.89 -10.35
CA ALA A 6 -9.74 -8.77 -10.48
C ALA A 6 -9.11 -8.82 -9.07
N PRO A 7 -8.18 -9.75 -8.79
CA PRO A 7 -7.44 -9.70 -7.54
C PRO A 7 -6.75 -8.33 -7.48
N LYS A 8 -6.82 -7.68 -6.33
CA LYS A 8 -6.22 -6.34 -6.14
C LYS A 8 -4.71 -6.46 -6.21
N ARG A 9 -4.09 -5.69 -7.11
CA ARG A 9 -2.62 -5.64 -7.30
C ARG A 9 -1.91 -5.60 -5.94
N PRO A 10 -0.81 -6.37 -5.78
CA PRO A 10 -0.14 -6.47 -4.51
C PRO A 10 0.41 -5.10 -4.19
N LEU A 11 0.12 -4.65 -2.97
CA LEU A 11 0.56 -3.35 -2.51
C LEU A 11 2.08 -3.39 -2.33
N THR A 12 2.76 -2.39 -2.89
CA THR A 12 4.20 -2.20 -2.64
C THR A 12 4.44 -1.83 -1.18
N ALA A 13 5.68 -1.94 -0.70
CA ALA A 13 6.06 -1.55 0.66
C ALA A 13 5.55 -0.14 1.03
N TYR A 14 5.72 0.80 0.11
CA TYR A 14 5.21 2.16 0.22
C TYR A 14 3.68 2.21 0.28
N MET A 15 2.97 1.44 -0.54
CA MET A 15 1.51 1.42 -0.55
C MET A 15 0.93 0.83 0.73
N LEU A 16 1.57 -0.19 1.32
CA LEU A 16 1.19 -0.74 2.63
C LEU A 16 1.33 0.33 3.71
N PHE A 17 2.49 0.98 3.78
CA PHE A 17 2.71 2.09 4.71
C PHE A 17 1.71 3.23 4.49
N ALA A 18 1.48 3.63 3.24
CA ALA A 18 0.52 4.67 2.90
C ALA A 18 -0.92 4.29 3.29
N GLN A 19 -1.29 3.02 3.20
CA GLN A 19 -2.62 2.57 3.58
C GLN A 19 -2.82 2.63 5.10
N GLU A 20 -1.80 2.30 5.90
CA GLU A 20 -1.84 2.44 7.35
C GLU A 20 -1.79 3.91 7.79
N LYS A 21 -0.97 4.74 7.12
CA LYS A 21 -0.79 6.16 7.48
C LYS A 21 -1.89 7.08 6.99
N ARG A 22 -2.55 6.77 5.88
CA ARG A 22 -3.61 7.62 5.33
C ARG A 22 -4.77 7.90 6.31
N PRO A 23 -5.31 6.94 7.07
CA PRO A 23 -6.32 7.26 8.09
C PRO A 23 -5.74 8.11 9.23
N GLU A 24 -4.49 7.88 9.66
CA GLU A 24 -3.83 8.72 10.68
C GLU A 24 -3.66 10.18 10.19
N VAL A 25 -3.13 10.36 8.98
CA VAL A 25 -2.92 11.69 8.38
C VAL A 25 -4.26 12.38 8.12
N LYS A 26 -5.30 11.64 7.71
CA LYS A 26 -6.66 12.18 7.54
C LYS A 26 -7.30 12.54 8.88
N ALA A 27 -7.05 11.77 9.94
CA ALA A 27 -7.56 12.11 11.27
C ALA A 27 -6.87 13.36 11.83
N ALA A 28 -5.57 13.51 11.59
CA ALA A 28 -4.81 14.71 11.96
C ALA A 28 -5.12 15.91 11.06
N ASN A 29 -5.46 15.68 9.78
CA ASN A 29 -5.75 16.70 8.78
C ASN A 29 -7.02 16.31 8.01
N PRO A 30 -8.21 16.49 8.61
CA PRO A 30 -9.48 16.12 7.96
C PRO A 30 -9.76 16.94 6.69
N ASP A 31 -9.23 18.16 6.61
CA ASP A 31 -9.34 19.06 5.46
C ASP A 31 -8.26 18.83 4.38
N ALA A 32 -7.22 18.03 4.68
CA ALA A 32 -6.15 17.79 3.71
C ALA A 32 -6.66 17.02 2.50
N THR A 33 -6.25 17.46 1.31
CA THR A 33 -6.61 16.77 0.07
C THR A 33 -5.81 15.48 -0.08
N PHE A 34 -6.27 14.56 -0.94
CA PHE A 34 -5.54 13.32 -1.21
C PHE A 34 -4.10 13.56 -1.71
N GLY A 35 -3.88 14.63 -2.46
CA GLY A 35 -2.55 15.03 -2.91
C GLY A 35 -1.64 15.46 -1.75
N GLU A 36 -2.17 16.19 -0.78
CA GLU A 36 -1.41 16.61 0.41
C GLU A 36 -1.12 15.45 1.35
N MET A 37 -2.12 14.60 1.60
CA MET A 37 -1.92 13.35 2.36
C MET A 37 -0.82 12.50 1.71
N GLY A 38 -0.83 12.35 0.38
CA GLY A 38 0.19 11.61 -0.35
C GLY A 38 1.59 12.21 -0.22
N LYS A 39 1.71 13.55 -0.21
CA LYS A 39 2.98 14.23 0.03
C LYS A 39 3.50 14.01 1.45
N LEU A 40 2.63 14.12 2.45
CA LEU A 40 2.98 13.89 3.87
C LEU A 40 3.47 12.45 4.10
N ILE A 41 2.70 11.47 3.63
CA ILE A 41 3.06 10.05 3.71
C ILE A 41 4.36 9.78 2.94
N GLY A 42 4.55 10.37 1.76
CA GLY A 42 5.77 10.24 0.97
C GLY A 42 7.00 10.80 1.68
N ALA A 43 6.85 11.93 2.36
CA ALA A 43 7.91 12.52 3.17
C ALA A 43 8.24 11.63 4.39
N GLU A 44 7.23 11.10 5.06
CA GLU A 44 7.39 10.21 6.21
C GLU A 44 8.06 8.88 5.82
N TRP A 45 7.65 8.29 4.69
CA TRP A 45 8.31 7.12 4.12
C TRP A 45 9.79 7.37 3.82
N LYS A 46 10.15 8.54 3.28
CA LYS A 46 11.56 8.89 3.06
C LYS A 46 12.33 8.99 4.37
N LYS A 47 11.70 9.52 5.43
CA LYS A 47 12.27 9.64 6.78
C LYS A 47 12.38 8.31 7.53
N LEU A 48 11.62 7.28 7.17
CA LEU A 48 11.75 5.96 7.80
C LEU A 48 13.16 5.40 7.62
N ASP A 49 13.66 4.76 8.68
CA ASP A 49 14.88 3.99 8.66
C ASP A 49 14.79 2.77 7.75
N ASP A 50 15.96 2.27 7.34
CA ASP A 50 16.05 1.11 6.46
C ASP A 50 15.43 -0.15 7.09
N SER A 51 15.50 -0.29 8.43
CA SER A 51 14.85 -1.36 9.18
C SER A 51 13.33 -1.36 9.05
N GLU A 52 12.70 -0.19 9.19
CA GLU A 52 11.25 -0.03 9.04
C GLU A 52 10.85 -0.27 7.58
N LYS A 53 11.57 0.34 6.64
CA LYS A 53 11.37 0.09 5.20
C LYS A 53 11.48 -1.40 4.87
N LYS A 54 12.45 -2.10 5.43
CA LYS A 54 12.68 -3.54 5.23
C LYS A 54 11.51 -4.38 5.73
N LYS A 55 10.93 -4.04 6.89
CA LYS A 55 9.71 -4.69 7.40
C LYS A 55 8.54 -4.56 6.42
N TYR A 56 8.33 -3.39 5.84
CA TYR A 56 7.29 -3.21 4.81
C TYR A 56 7.64 -3.87 3.47
N GLN A 57 8.92 -3.91 3.09
CA GLN A 57 9.39 -4.63 1.90
C GLN A 57 9.15 -6.14 2.02
N ASP A 58 9.44 -6.72 3.18
CA ASP A 58 9.21 -8.15 3.44
C ASP A 58 7.71 -8.49 3.38
N ARG A 59 6.88 -7.69 4.07
CA ARG A 59 5.41 -7.79 3.98
C ARG A 59 4.90 -7.66 2.53
N SER A 60 5.42 -6.70 1.78
CA SER A 60 5.05 -6.49 0.38
C SER A 60 5.47 -7.66 -0.51
N ASN A 61 6.64 -8.25 -0.27
CA ASN A 61 7.12 -9.42 -1.01
C ASN A 61 6.22 -10.64 -0.73
N SER A 62 5.85 -10.85 0.53
CA SER A 62 4.88 -11.90 0.91
C SER A 62 3.51 -11.66 0.27
N ALA A 63 2.98 -10.44 0.33
CA ALA A 63 1.72 -10.07 -0.31
C ALA A 63 1.77 -10.23 -1.84
N LYS A 64 2.91 -9.93 -2.47
CA LYS A 64 3.15 -10.15 -3.90
C LYS A 64 3.17 -11.64 -4.23
N ALA A 65 3.78 -12.48 -3.41
CA ALA A 65 3.78 -13.93 -3.60
C ALA A 65 2.39 -14.54 -3.45
N GLN A 66 1.59 -14.08 -2.47
CA GLN A 66 0.18 -14.50 -2.34
C GLN A 66 -0.64 -14.05 -3.54
N TYR A 67 -0.47 -12.80 -3.96
CA TYR A 67 -1.17 -12.27 -5.13
C TYR A 67 -0.83 -13.04 -6.40
N ASP A 68 0.43 -13.40 -6.62
CA ASP A 68 0.84 -14.16 -7.81
C ASP A 68 0.19 -15.55 -7.83
N LYS A 69 0.12 -16.23 -6.67
CA LYS A 69 -0.62 -17.49 -6.49
C LYS A 69 -2.12 -17.32 -6.74
N GLU A 70 -2.72 -16.25 -6.23
CA GLU A 70 -4.15 -15.99 -6.35
C GLU A 70 -4.52 -15.56 -7.78
N LYS A 71 -3.73 -14.69 -8.42
CA LYS A 71 -3.86 -14.31 -9.84
C LYS A 71 -3.77 -15.49 -10.79
N GLY A 72 -2.93 -16.47 -10.48
CA GLY A 72 -2.85 -17.72 -11.24
C GLY A 72 -4.17 -18.51 -11.22
N THR A 73 -4.96 -18.32 -10.16
CA THR A 73 -6.25 -18.98 -9.94
C THR A 73 -7.42 -18.17 -10.48
N THR A 74 -7.38 -16.83 -10.42
CA THR A 74 -8.47 -15.95 -10.89
C THR A 74 -8.52 -15.73 -12.41
N LYS A 75 -7.65 -16.39 -13.20
CA LYS A 75 -7.72 -16.37 -14.68
C LYS A 75 -8.44 -17.59 -15.29
N LYS A 76 -9.16 -18.36 -14.47
CA LYS A 76 -10.06 -19.43 -14.92
C LYS A 76 -11.39 -19.35 -14.18
N LYS A 77 -12.27 -18.46 -14.61
CA LYS A 77 -13.70 -18.75 -14.75
C LYS A 77 -14.35 -17.71 -15.65
#